data_AF-A0A973AYU1-F1
#
_entry.id   AF-A0A973AYU1-F1
#
_cell.length_a   1.000
_cell.length_b   1.000
_cell.length_c   1.000
_cell.angle_alpha   90.00
_cell.angle_beta   90.00
_cell.angle_gamma   90.00
#
_symmetry.space_group_name_H-M   'P 1'
#
loop_
_entity.id
_entity.type
_entity.pdbx_description
1 polymer ?
#
loop_
_entity_poly.entity_id
_entity_poly.type
_entity_poly.pdbx_seq_one_letter_code
_entity_poly.pdbx_strand_id
1 'polypeptide(L)'
;QAGVILGIARTTDAPMFGTDVSLQKARTASFFSFLSTRTNNARGNLSTLNLLGDYISSSTDSRHADVFFPSLGNTSFNSNIAFSARAIGNIHRPYFPDGIESKSRGPLSKAVSSWSPFNIGLQLDLVQSKIVAALSSSTLTSCTASSVGIDNGIQVFPGGVPIYKSGVLVGGIGVSGDGVDQDDMISFLAVSRTSSSFSDITNAVSSIRSSILTASDGNSLRYVQCPQAPFLNSTENAVCE
;
A
#
# COMPACT_ATOMS: atom_id res chain seq x y z
N GLN A 1 -11.91 -4.92 10.89
CA GLN A 1 -11.38 -6.24 11.25
C GLN A 1 -10.12 -6.47 10.43
N ALA A 2 -8.98 -6.76 11.07
CA ALA A 2 -7.77 -7.15 10.36
C ALA A 2 -8.02 -8.41 9.52
N GLY A 3 -7.44 -8.46 8.31
CA GLY A 3 -7.56 -9.62 7.43
C GLY A 3 -7.04 -10.91 8.08
N VAL A 4 -7.70 -12.03 7.78
CA VAL A 4 -7.33 -13.37 8.27
C VAL A 4 -6.09 -13.88 7.54
N ILE A 5 -5.15 -14.46 8.27
CA ILE A 5 -3.95 -15.08 7.70
C ILE A 5 -4.35 -16.45 7.14
N LEU A 6 -4.25 -16.63 5.82
CA LEU A 6 -4.57 -17.91 5.17
C LEU A 6 -3.35 -18.82 5.01
N GLY A 7 -2.14 -18.28 5.10
CA GLY A 7 -0.90 -19.03 5.00
C GLY A 7 0.32 -18.16 5.23
N ILE A 8 1.40 -18.79 5.72
CA ILE A 8 2.73 -18.20 5.86
C ILE A 8 3.72 -19.25 5.36
N ALA A 9 4.63 -18.85 4.47
CA ALA A 9 5.75 -19.66 4.03
C ALA A 9 7.05 -18.92 4.34
N ARG A 10 8.05 -19.64 4.85
CA ARG A 10 9.33 -19.07 5.26
C ARG A 10 10.46 -20.08 5.03
N THR A 11 11.59 -19.63 4.51
CA THR A 11 12.81 -20.44 4.48
C THR A 11 13.44 -20.52 5.88
N THR A 12 14.35 -21.47 6.07
CA THR A 12 15.02 -21.67 7.37
C THR A 12 15.92 -20.50 7.76
N ASP A 13 16.51 -19.84 6.77
CA ASP A 13 17.45 -18.72 6.88
C ASP A 13 16.78 -17.34 6.79
N ALA A 14 15.46 -17.27 6.53
CA ALA A 14 14.78 -16.00 6.43
C ALA A 14 14.83 -15.21 7.75
N PRO A 15 14.97 -13.88 7.69
CA PRO A 15 14.97 -13.06 8.89
C PRO A 15 13.61 -13.12 9.60
N MET A 16 13.64 -13.17 10.94
CA MET A 16 12.40 -13.23 11.74
C MET A 16 11.43 -12.09 11.42
N PHE A 17 11.96 -10.87 11.26
CA PHE A 17 11.15 -9.69 10.92
C PHE A 17 10.40 -9.83 9.58
N GLY A 18 10.92 -10.63 8.65
CA GLY A 18 10.32 -10.85 7.33
C GLY A 18 8.93 -11.49 7.43
N THR A 19 8.65 -12.24 8.50
CA THR A 19 7.33 -12.81 8.77
C THR A 19 6.28 -11.73 8.99
N ASP A 20 6.59 -10.75 9.85
CA ASP A 20 5.66 -9.65 10.15
C ASP A 20 5.56 -8.67 8.99
N VAL A 21 6.70 -8.36 8.36
CA VAL A 21 6.75 -7.42 7.25
C VAL A 21 6.01 -7.94 6.01
N SER A 22 6.19 -9.21 5.64
CA SER A 22 5.47 -9.81 4.51
C SER A 22 3.95 -9.77 4.73
N LEU A 23 3.48 -10.17 5.90
CA LEU A 23 2.08 -10.08 6.27
C LEU A 23 1.56 -8.64 6.20
N GLN A 24 2.34 -7.67 6.67
CA GLN A 24 1.94 -6.28 6.69
C GLN A 24 1.92 -5.65 5.30
N LYS A 25 2.84 -6.03 4.39
CA LYS A 25 2.78 -5.65 2.96
C LYS A 25 1.49 -6.16 2.30
N ALA A 26 1.11 -7.42 2.57
CA ALA A 26 -0.14 -7.99 2.07
C ALA A 26 -1.36 -7.21 2.56
N ARG A 27 -1.44 -6.98 3.88
CA ARG A 27 -2.54 -6.22 4.50
C ARG A 27 -2.64 -4.80 3.96
N THR A 28 -1.52 -4.12 3.77
CA THR A 28 -1.50 -2.76 3.22
C THR A 28 -2.01 -2.71 1.78
N ALA A 29 -1.54 -3.60 0.91
CA ALA A 29 -2.03 -3.69 -0.47
C ALA A 29 -3.54 -4.01 -0.53
N SER A 30 -3.99 -4.98 0.27
CA SER A 30 -5.42 -5.32 0.37
C SER A 30 -6.25 -4.19 0.94
N PHE A 31 -5.78 -3.49 1.98
CA PHE A 31 -6.53 -2.42 2.63
C PHE A 31 -6.81 -1.25 1.68
N PHE A 32 -5.78 -0.72 1.01
CA PHE A 32 -5.96 0.40 0.08
C PHE A 32 -6.75 0.00 -1.18
N SER A 33 -6.60 -1.25 -1.64
CA SER A 33 -7.43 -1.79 -2.74
C SER A 33 -8.88 -2.05 -2.29
N PHE A 34 -9.11 -2.42 -1.03
CA PHE A 34 -10.46 -2.62 -0.51
C PHE A 34 -11.18 -1.28 -0.30
N LEU A 35 -10.48 -0.28 0.23
CA LEU A 35 -10.99 1.09 0.33
C LEU A 35 -11.53 1.56 -1.02
N SER A 36 -10.79 1.30 -2.11
CA SER A 36 -11.21 1.70 -3.46
C SER A 36 -12.45 0.97 -3.98
N THR A 37 -12.70 -0.26 -3.54
CA THR A 37 -13.86 -1.07 -3.96
C THR A 37 -15.17 -0.73 -3.23
N ARG A 38 -15.13 -0.03 -2.08
CA ARG A 38 -16.36 0.44 -1.41
C ARG A 38 -16.95 1.65 -2.15
N THR A 39 -17.74 1.40 -3.18
CA THR A 39 -18.41 2.44 -3.97
C THR A 39 -19.51 3.19 -3.18
N ASN A 40 -19.49 4.52 -3.34
CA ASN A 40 -20.62 5.47 -3.42
C ASN A 40 -21.53 5.79 -2.22
N ASN A 41 -21.57 5.01 -1.13
CA ASN A 41 -22.38 5.37 0.06
C ASN A 41 -21.61 5.40 1.40
N ALA A 42 -20.28 5.23 1.37
CA ALA A 42 -19.50 5.02 2.59
C ALA A 42 -18.65 6.20 3.06
N ARG A 43 -18.97 7.47 2.69
CA ARG A 43 -18.39 8.64 3.41
C ARG A 43 -18.67 8.53 4.92
N GLY A 44 -19.79 7.91 5.31
CA GLY A 44 -20.19 7.67 6.70
C GLY A 44 -19.37 6.62 7.47
N ASN A 45 -18.48 5.85 6.81
CA ASN A 45 -17.70 4.80 7.48
C ASN A 45 -16.18 4.88 7.20
N LEU A 46 -15.75 5.94 6.51
CA LEU A 46 -14.35 6.40 6.43
C LEU A 46 -14.12 7.58 7.39
N SER A 47 -15.19 8.32 7.73
CA SER A 47 -15.25 9.27 8.85
C SER A 47 -15.20 8.60 10.22
N THR A 48 -15.62 7.35 10.37
CA THR A 48 -15.32 6.54 11.59
C THR A 48 -13.82 6.22 11.70
N LEU A 49 -13.08 6.37 10.60
CA LEU A 49 -11.63 6.39 10.54
C LEU A 49 -11.12 7.84 10.44
N ASN A 50 -11.65 8.76 11.26
CA ASN A 50 -11.32 10.21 11.27
C ASN A 50 -9.87 10.56 10.85
N LEU A 51 -8.91 9.73 11.26
CA LEU A 51 -7.51 9.79 10.86
C LEU A 51 -7.25 9.79 9.34
N LEU A 52 -7.92 8.93 8.55
CA LEU A 52 -7.79 8.89 7.09
C LEU A 52 -8.54 10.02 6.40
N GLY A 53 -9.54 10.62 7.07
CA GLY A 53 -10.26 11.79 6.55
C GLY A 53 -9.31 12.93 6.18
N ASP A 54 -8.25 13.12 6.97
CA ASP A 54 -7.21 14.13 6.75
C ASP A 54 -6.35 13.87 5.51
N TYR A 55 -6.10 12.59 5.21
CA TYR A 55 -5.29 12.18 4.08
C TYR A 55 -6.07 12.09 2.76
N ILE A 56 -7.38 11.84 2.87
CA ILE A 56 -8.25 11.57 1.72
C ILE A 56 -8.96 12.85 1.29
N SER A 57 -9.61 13.55 2.23
CA SER A 57 -10.64 14.55 1.93
C SER A 57 -10.56 15.87 2.71
N SER A 58 -9.61 16.04 3.63
CA SER A 58 -9.58 17.25 4.46
C SER A 58 -9.08 18.46 3.68
N SER A 59 -9.91 19.51 3.70
CA SER A 59 -9.63 20.79 3.07
C SER A 59 -8.57 21.62 3.81
N THR A 60 -8.11 21.20 4.99
CA THR A 60 -7.09 21.95 5.75
C THR A 60 -5.67 21.71 5.24
N ASP A 61 -5.43 20.59 4.54
CA ASP A 61 -4.21 20.37 3.78
C ASP A 61 -4.56 20.30 2.29
N SER A 62 -4.22 21.35 1.55
CA SER A 62 -4.55 21.49 0.12
C SER A 62 -3.93 20.42 -0.80
N ARG A 63 -3.21 19.42 -0.26
CA ARG A 63 -2.57 18.35 -1.02
C ARG A 63 -2.96 16.95 -0.53
N HIS A 64 -4.20 16.80 -0.05
CA HIS A 64 -4.83 15.51 0.19
C HIS A 64 -4.96 14.68 -1.11
N ALA A 65 -5.30 13.40 -0.98
CA ALA A 65 -5.30 12.45 -2.11
C ALA A 65 -6.11 12.95 -3.31
N ASP A 66 -7.28 13.55 -3.09
CA ASP A 66 -8.14 14.06 -4.16
C ASP A 66 -7.58 15.29 -4.91
N VAL A 67 -6.70 16.09 -4.28
CA VAL A 67 -5.93 17.12 -4.99
C VAL A 67 -4.73 16.51 -5.69
N PHE A 68 -4.11 15.51 -5.07
CA PHE A 68 -2.96 14.83 -5.64
C PHE A 68 -3.31 14.04 -6.90
N PHE A 69 -4.49 13.41 -6.98
CA PHE A 69 -5.00 12.72 -8.16
C PHE A 69 -6.18 13.49 -8.79
N PRO A 70 -5.91 14.60 -9.50
CA PRO A 70 -6.97 15.48 -10.00
C PRO A 70 -7.94 14.78 -10.97
N SER A 71 -7.48 13.75 -11.70
CA SER A 71 -8.31 12.97 -12.62
C SER A 71 -9.39 12.14 -11.92
N LEU A 72 -9.22 11.84 -10.63
CA LEU A 72 -10.18 11.08 -9.84
C LEU A 72 -11.13 11.97 -9.03
N GLY A 73 -10.82 13.27 -8.89
CA GLY A 73 -11.56 14.16 -8.00
C GLY A 73 -11.71 13.57 -6.60
N ASN A 74 -12.90 13.69 -5.99
CA ASN A 74 -13.19 13.24 -4.63
C ASN A 74 -13.29 11.70 -4.44
N THR A 75 -12.57 10.92 -5.25
CA THR A 75 -12.67 9.45 -5.30
C THR A 75 -11.32 8.74 -5.30
N SER A 76 -10.22 9.40 -4.91
CA SER A 76 -8.85 8.86 -5.08
C SER A 76 -8.61 7.45 -4.54
N PHE A 77 -9.21 7.14 -3.40
CA PHE A 77 -9.20 5.82 -2.78
C PHE A 77 -10.59 5.18 -2.74
N ASN A 78 -11.52 5.62 -3.59
CA ASN A 78 -12.89 5.10 -3.74
C ASN A 78 -13.19 4.72 -5.22
N SER A 79 -12.18 4.67 -6.07
CA SER A 79 -12.28 4.61 -7.55
C SER A 79 -12.14 3.19 -8.15
N ASN A 80 -12.36 2.12 -7.38
CA ASN A 80 -12.12 0.72 -7.79
C ASN A 80 -10.70 0.48 -8.37
N ILE A 81 -9.71 1.13 -7.77
CA ILE A 81 -8.30 1.04 -8.15
C ILE A 81 -7.53 0.13 -7.20
N ALA A 82 -6.81 -0.84 -7.76
CA ALA A 82 -5.89 -1.70 -7.07
C ALA A 82 -4.60 -0.94 -6.73
N PHE A 83 -4.19 -0.98 -5.46
CA PHE A 83 -2.92 -0.40 -4.98
C PHE A 83 -1.99 -1.52 -4.50
N SER A 84 -0.74 -1.47 -4.95
CA SER A 84 0.34 -2.28 -4.41
C SER A 84 1.05 -1.57 -3.24
N ALA A 85 1.85 -2.31 -2.48
CA ALA A 85 2.72 -1.73 -1.46
C ALA A 85 3.72 -0.71 -2.04
N ARG A 86 4.19 -0.92 -3.28
CA ARG A 86 5.05 0.05 -3.99
C ARG A 86 4.33 1.36 -4.26
N ALA A 87 3.13 1.29 -4.83
CA ALA A 87 2.34 2.46 -5.17
C ALA A 87 2.04 3.29 -3.92
N ILE A 88 1.65 2.62 -2.83
CA ILE A 88 1.42 3.24 -1.51
C ILE A 88 2.71 3.86 -0.98
N GLY A 89 3.84 3.17 -1.13
CA GLY A 89 5.17 3.69 -0.79
C GLY A 89 5.52 4.97 -1.53
N ASN A 90 5.25 5.05 -2.84
CA ASN A 90 5.51 6.25 -3.63
C ASN A 90 4.74 7.47 -3.10
N ILE A 91 3.47 7.31 -2.75
CA ILE A 91 2.64 8.40 -2.22
C ILE A 91 2.80 8.66 -0.72
N HIS A 92 3.66 7.90 -0.04
CA HIS A 92 4.07 8.10 1.35
C HIS A 92 5.46 8.77 1.46
N ARG A 93 6.05 9.20 0.35
CA ARG A 93 7.35 9.89 0.37
C ARG A 93 7.22 11.40 0.62
N PRO A 94 8.24 12.03 1.24
CA PRO A 94 8.31 13.49 1.37
C PRO A 94 8.48 14.20 0.01
N TYR A 95 8.83 13.46 -1.04
CA TYR A 95 8.90 13.91 -2.44
C TYR A 95 8.25 12.86 -3.36
N PHE A 96 7.47 13.29 -4.34
CA PHE A 96 6.92 12.43 -5.38
C PHE A 96 7.15 13.05 -6.77
N PRO A 97 7.87 12.40 -7.69
CA PRO A 97 8.57 11.11 -7.52
C PRO A 97 9.68 11.16 -6.46
N ASP A 98 9.98 9.99 -5.89
CA ASP A 98 11.02 9.85 -4.85
C ASP A 98 12.39 10.29 -5.38
N GLY A 99 13.18 10.95 -4.53
CA GLY A 99 14.52 11.44 -4.87
C GLY A 99 14.58 12.74 -5.69
N ILE A 100 13.44 13.35 -6.04
CA ILE A 100 13.41 14.66 -6.72
C ILE A 100 13.00 15.75 -5.73
N GLU A 101 13.98 16.42 -5.12
CA GLU A 101 13.75 17.36 -4.01
C GLU A 101 12.87 18.58 -4.37
N SER A 102 12.79 18.94 -5.65
CA SER A 102 11.94 20.04 -6.11
C SER A 102 10.45 19.69 -6.18
N LYS A 103 10.09 18.43 -5.96
CA LYS A 103 8.71 17.94 -6.11
C LYS A 103 7.90 18.02 -4.83
N SER A 104 6.58 18.04 -4.99
CA SER A 104 5.66 17.96 -3.85
C SER A 104 5.73 16.59 -3.18
N ARG A 105 5.40 16.55 -1.90
CA ARG A 105 5.19 15.29 -1.16
C ARG A 105 4.07 14.46 -1.76
N GLY A 106 4.10 13.16 -1.50
CA GLY A 106 2.92 12.31 -1.67
C GLY A 106 1.86 12.61 -0.59
N PRO A 107 0.56 12.33 -0.88
CA PRO A 107 -0.55 12.66 -0.02
C PRO A 107 -0.48 12.01 1.37
N LEU A 108 0.16 10.83 1.50
CA LEU A 108 0.29 10.08 2.76
C LEU A 108 1.48 10.51 3.64
N SER A 109 2.32 11.42 3.17
CA SER A 109 3.50 11.92 3.89
C SER A 109 3.24 13.25 4.60
N LYS A 110 4.07 13.63 5.57
CA LYS A 110 4.21 15.05 5.95
C LYS A 110 5.00 15.85 4.91
N ALA A 111 4.86 17.17 4.93
CA ALA A 111 5.69 18.07 4.13
C ALA A 111 7.12 18.10 4.67
N VAL A 112 8.09 18.25 3.77
CA VAL A 112 9.55 18.25 4.07
C VAL A 112 9.89 19.15 5.26
N SER A 113 9.30 20.34 5.36
CA SER A 113 9.53 21.29 6.47
C SER A 113 9.14 20.76 7.85
N SER A 114 8.28 19.74 7.89
CA SER A 114 7.79 19.07 9.11
C SER A 114 8.16 17.58 9.15
N TRP A 115 8.76 17.06 8.09
CA TRP A 115 9.05 15.64 7.93
C TRP A 115 10.34 15.29 8.66
N SER A 116 10.36 14.12 9.29
CA SER A 116 11.59 13.51 9.83
C SER A 116 11.42 11.99 9.84
N PRO A 117 12.48 11.21 10.10
CA PRO A 117 12.34 9.76 10.33
C PRO A 117 11.34 9.38 11.43
N PHE A 118 10.98 10.33 12.30
CA PHE A 118 10.00 10.17 13.37
C PHE A 118 8.66 10.89 13.12
N ASN A 119 8.50 11.62 12.00
CA ASN A 119 7.28 12.32 11.61
C ASN A 119 7.00 12.14 10.12
N ILE A 120 6.59 10.92 9.76
CA ILE A 120 6.54 10.44 8.37
C ILE A 120 5.15 10.48 7.73
N GLY A 121 4.12 10.94 8.45
CA GLY A 121 2.76 11.04 7.92
C GLY A 121 1.89 9.89 8.42
N LEU A 122 1.13 9.28 7.51
CA LEU A 122 0.06 8.34 7.87
C LEU A 122 0.57 7.18 8.75
N GLN A 123 1.78 6.66 8.50
CA GLN A 123 2.36 5.59 9.34
C GLN A 123 2.46 5.99 10.83
N LEU A 124 2.91 7.21 11.14
CA LEU A 124 2.97 7.69 12.53
C LEU A 124 1.57 7.98 13.06
N ASP A 125 0.78 8.72 12.29
CA ASP A 125 -0.55 9.17 12.69
C ASP A 125 -1.45 7.96 13.06
N LEU A 126 -1.27 6.82 12.39
CA LEU A 126 -1.96 5.56 12.69
C LEU A 126 -1.69 5.04 14.11
N VAL A 127 -0.47 5.17 14.59
CA VAL A 127 0.00 4.54 15.83
C VAL A 127 0.21 5.50 16.99
N GLN A 128 0.24 6.82 16.74
CA GLN A 128 0.60 7.84 17.72
C GLN A 128 -0.25 7.76 19.00
N SER A 129 -1.57 7.65 18.87
CA SER A 129 -2.47 7.53 20.03
C SER A 129 -2.20 6.27 20.87
N LYS A 130 -1.80 5.16 20.24
CA LYS A 130 -1.48 3.91 20.92
C LYS A 130 -0.09 3.92 21.54
N ILE A 131 0.87 4.64 20.95
CA ILE A 131 2.16 4.91 21.59
C ILE A 131 1.92 5.69 22.90
N VAL A 132 1.12 6.75 22.87
CA VAL A 132 0.77 7.52 24.08
C VAL A 132 0.07 6.64 25.13
N ALA A 133 -0.87 5.79 24.70
CA ALA A 133 -1.55 4.85 25.59
C ALA A 133 -0.60 3.78 26.18
N ALA A 134 0.39 3.30 25.42
CA ALA A 134 1.40 2.38 25.92
C ALA A 134 2.26 3.03 27.01
N LEU A 135 2.66 4.30 26.80
CA LEU A 135 3.43 5.07 27.76
C LEU A 135 2.64 5.34 29.05
N SER A 136 1.30 5.38 28.99
CA SER A 136 0.43 5.45 30.16
C SER A 136 0.08 4.09 30.79
N SER A 137 0.80 3.01 30.41
CA SER A 137 0.58 1.64 30.89
C SER A 137 -0.81 1.06 30.59
N SER A 138 -1.48 1.54 29.54
CA SER A 138 -2.75 0.98 29.10
C SER A 138 -2.54 -0.34 28.35
N THR A 139 -3.38 -1.34 28.60
CA THR A 139 -3.36 -2.57 27.80
C THR A 139 -3.83 -2.28 26.38
N LEU A 140 -3.00 -2.60 25.39
CA LEU A 140 -3.31 -2.39 23.98
C LEU A 140 -3.90 -3.64 23.35
N THR A 141 -5.00 -3.47 22.62
CA THR A 141 -5.61 -4.52 21.77
C THR A 141 -5.24 -4.40 20.29
N SER A 142 -4.62 -3.29 19.90
CA SER A 142 -4.15 -2.97 18.55
C SER A 142 -3.09 -1.87 18.63
N CYS A 143 -2.18 -1.83 17.65
CA CYS A 143 -1.20 -0.76 17.48
C CYS A 143 -1.77 0.51 16.86
N THR A 144 -3.00 0.49 16.33
CA THR A 144 -3.64 1.66 15.71
C THR A 144 -4.85 2.17 16.47
N ALA A 145 -5.17 3.46 16.32
CA ALA A 145 -6.26 4.14 17.03
C ALA A 145 -7.61 3.40 16.98
N SER A 146 -7.93 2.80 15.83
CA SER A 146 -9.16 2.03 15.59
C SER A 146 -8.83 0.71 14.89
N SER A 147 -9.70 -0.29 15.00
CA SER A 147 -9.58 -1.59 14.32
C SER A 147 -9.99 -1.51 12.85
N VAL A 148 -9.26 -0.71 12.08
CA VAL A 148 -9.62 -0.32 10.72
C VAL A 148 -9.25 -1.38 9.68
N GLY A 149 -8.65 -2.50 10.09
CA GLY A 149 -8.19 -3.55 9.18
C GLY A 149 -6.68 -3.54 8.90
N ILE A 150 -6.00 -2.53 9.44
CA ILE A 150 -4.54 -2.37 9.46
C ILE A 150 -4.09 -2.16 10.91
N ASP A 151 -4.53 -3.06 11.78
CA ASP A 151 -4.44 -2.93 13.24
C ASP A 151 -2.98 -2.93 13.77
N ASN A 152 -2.01 -3.22 12.89
CA ASN A 152 -0.56 -3.18 13.11
C ASN A 152 0.13 -2.05 12.30
N GLY A 153 -0.62 -1.08 11.80
CA GLY A 153 -0.13 -0.01 10.93
C GLY A 153 -0.07 -0.44 9.46
N ILE A 154 0.71 0.28 8.65
CA ILE A 154 0.90 -0.02 7.22
C ILE A 154 2.37 -0.24 6.87
N GLN A 155 2.65 -0.93 5.76
CA GLN A 155 3.99 -1.07 5.21
C GLN A 155 4.13 -0.38 3.85
N VAL A 156 5.17 0.44 3.71
CA VAL A 156 5.38 1.37 2.59
C VAL A 156 6.56 1.00 1.71
N PHE A 157 7.10 -0.21 1.88
CA PHE A 157 8.14 -0.76 1.03
C PHE A 157 7.52 -1.80 0.07
N PRO A 158 8.01 -1.87 -1.19
CA PRO A 158 7.53 -2.81 -2.19
C PRO A 158 7.55 -4.29 -1.75
N GLY A 159 6.72 -5.12 -2.37
CA GLY A 159 6.61 -6.54 -2.09
C GLY A 159 5.21 -6.99 -1.68
N GLY A 160 4.17 -6.21 -1.96
CA GLY A 160 2.78 -6.57 -1.62
C GLY A 160 1.83 -6.21 -2.75
N VAL A 161 0.99 -7.16 -3.15
CA VAL A 161 -0.03 -6.99 -4.21
C VAL A 161 -1.38 -7.57 -3.79
N PRO A 162 -2.50 -6.95 -4.19
CA PRO A 162 -3.84 -7.51 -4.00
C PRO A 162 -4.08 -8.73 -4.88
N ILE A 163 -4.87 -9.68 -4.38
CA ILE A 163 -5.30 -10.89 -5.11
C ILE A 163 -6.77 -10.76 -5.46
N TYR A 164 -7.10 -11.08 -6.71
CA TYR A 164 -8.47 -11.08 -7.21
C TYR A 164 -8.92 -12.51 -7.53
N LYS A 165 -10.19 -12.81 -7.24
CA LYS A 165 -10.90 -14.02 -7.67
C LYS A 165 -12.06 -13.61 -8.56
N SER A 166 -12.06 -14.02 -9.83
CA SER A 166 -13.08 -13.65 -10.82
C SER A 166 -13.33 -12.13 -10.88
N GLY A 167 -12.27 -11.33 -10.79
CA GLY A 167 -12.34 -9.86 -10.79
C GLY A 167 -12.75 -9.21 -9.46
N VAL A 168 -13.02 -10.00 -8.41
CA VAL A 168 -13.35 -9.49 -7.06
C VAL A 168 -12.12 -9.55 -6.16
N LEU A 169 -11.82 -8.48 -5.44
CA LEU A 169 -10.74 -8.46 -4.44
C LEU A 169 -11.03 -9.48 -3.33
N VAL A 170 -10.13 -10.44 -3.11
CA VAL A 170 -10.28 -11.50 -2.08
C VAL A 170 -9.18 -11.49 -1.02
N GLY A 171 -8.12 -10.70 -1.22
CA GLY A 171 -7.02 -10.63 -0.27
C GLY A 171 -5.78 -10.02 -0.88
N GLY A 172 -4.61 -10.48 -0.42
CA GLY A 172 -3.32 -10.00 -0.88
C GLY A 172 -2.21 -10.95 -0.47
N ILE A 173 -1.10 -10.88 -1.19
CA ILE A 173 0.15 -11.55 -0.86
C ILE A 173 1.20 -10.50 -0.53
N GLY A 174 2.13 -10.86 0.35
CA GLY A 174 3.29 -10.05 0.64
C GLY A 174 4.54 -10.91 0.77
N VAL A 175 5.67 -10.36 0.34
CA VAL A 175 6.99 -11.01 0.31
C VAL A 175 7.98 -10.05 0.95
N SER A 176 8.87 -10.60 1.77
CA SER A 176 9.94 -9.83 2.42
C SER A 176 11.12 -10.74 2.68
N GLY A 177 12.31 -10.34 2.24
CA GLY A 177 13.54 -11.04 2.59
C GLY A 177 14.79 -10.59 1.84
N ASP A 178 14.63 -9.98 0.66
CA ASP A 178 15.74 -9.52 -0.19
C ASP A 178 15.56 -8.02 -0.52
N GLY A 179 16.08 -7.56 -1.66
CA GLY A 179 15.82 -6.25 -2.22
C GLY A 179 14.34 -6.04 -2.58
N VAL A 180 13.90 -4.78 -2.51
CA VAL A 180 12.49 -4.43 -2.72
C VAL A 180 11.97 -4.72 -4.12
N ASP A 181 12.83 -4.70 -5.15
CA ASP A 181 12.44 -5.05 -6.51
C ASP A 181 12.26 -6.58 -6.66
N GLN A 182 13.07 -7.39 -5.95
CA GLN A 182 12.90 -8.83 -5.87
C GLN A 182 11.62 -9.19 -5.11
N ASP A 183 11.35 -8.56 -3.97
CA ASP A 183 10.10 -8.78 -3.22
C ASP A 183 8.86 -8.48 -4.09
N ASP A 184 8.89 -7.37 -4.85
CA ASP A 184 7.82 -7.00 -5.78
C ASP A 184 7.65 -8.03 -6.89
N MET A 185 8.76 -8.43 -7.51
CA MET A 185 8.75 -9.44 -8.56
C MET A 185 8.16 -10.76 -8.06
N ILE A 186 8.63 -11.26 -6.92
CA ILE A 186 8.19 -12.54 -6.37
C ILE A 186 6.69 -12.46 -6.02
N SER A 187 6.25 -11.39 -5.34
CA SER A 187 4.84 -11.23 -4.98
C SER A 187 3.93 -11.13 -6.22
N PHE A 188 4.32 -10.36 -7.24
CA PHE A 188 3.56 -10.20 -8.47
C PHE A 188 3.53 -11.48 -9.31
N LEU A 189 4.70 -12.08 -9.58
CA LEU A 189 4.81 -13.29 -10.39
C LEU A 189 4.19 -14.51 -9.73
N ALA A 190 4.19 -14.60 -8.40
CA ALA A 190 3.50 -15.68 -7.69
C ALA A 190 2.01 -15.70 -8.06
N VAL A 191 1.35 -14.54 -8.01
CA VAL A 191 -0.07 -14.44 -8.38
C VAL A 191 -0.27 -14.63 -9.89
N SER A 192 0.56 -14.00 -10.74
CA SER A 192 0.47 -14.15 -12.19
C SER A 192 0.64 -15.61 -12.64
N ARG A 193 1.61 -16.33 -12.08
CA ARG A 193 1.86 -17.74 -12.43
C ARG A 193 0.82 -18.68 -11.86
N THR A 194 0.23 -18.37 -10.70
CA THR A 194 -0.89 -19.14 -10.12
C THR A 194 -2.08 -19.22 -11.09
N SER A 195 -2.30 -18.17 -11.89
CA SER A 195 -3.40 -18.14 -12.87
C SER A 195 -3.34 -19.25 -13.93
N SER A 196 -2.16 -19.86 -14.15
CA SER A 196 -2.00 -21.02 -15.04
C SER A 196 -2.67 -22.29 -14.51
N SER A 197 -2.77 -22.43 -13.19
CA SER A 197 -3.40 -23.57 -12.50
C SER A 197 -4.81 -23.22 -11.98
N PHE A 198 -5.06 -21.94 -11.69
CA PHE A 198 -6.32 -21.42 -11.16
C PHE A 198 -6.71 -20.15 -11.92
N SER A 199 -7.39 -20.32 -13.05
CA SER A 199 -7.70 -19.23 -13.98
C SER A 199 -8.58 -18.11 -13.39
N ASP A 200 -9.29 -18.41 -12.30
CA ASP A 200 -10.07 -17.43 -11.56
C ASP A 200 -9.24 -16.59 -10.58
N ILE A 201 -8.02 -17.01 -10.23
CA ILE A 201 -7.11 -16.27 -9.33
C ILE A 201 -6.09 -15.48 -10.15
N THR A 202 -6.17 -14.15 -10.05
CA THR A 202 -5.35 -13.25 -10.87
C THR A 202 -4.79 -12.07 -10.07
N ASN A 203 -3.79 -11.42 -10.65
CA ASN A 203 -3.44 -10.05 -10.29
C ASN A 203 -4.58 -9.09 -10.70
N ALA A 204 -4.52 -7.85 -10.20
CA ALA A 204 -5.31 -6.77 -10.75
C ALA A 204 -5.06 -6.62 -12.26
N VAL A 205 -6.12 -6.50 -13.05
CA VAL A 205 -6.00 -6.18 -14.49
C VAL A 205 -5.43 -4.77 -14.67
N SER A 206 -4.68 -4.54 -15.74
CA SER A 206 -3.96 -3.27 -15.95
C SER A 206 -4.86 -2.04 -15.89
N SER A 207 -6.10 -2.13 -16.36
CA SER A 207 -7.09 -1.06 -16.37
C SER A 207 -7.59 -0.62 -14.99
N ILE A 208 -7.28 -1.37 -13.92
CA ILE A 208 -7.63 -1.00 -12.55
C ILE A 208 -6.40 -0.84 -11.66
N ARG A 209 -5.17 -0.96 -12.19
CA ARG A 209 -3.95 -0.76 -11.39
C ARG A 209 -3.75 0.72 -11.11
N SER A 210 -3.20 1.04 -9.93
CA SER A 210 -2.88 2.42 -9.55
C SER A 210 -1.90 3.13 -10.50
N SER A 211 -1.22 2.39 -11.39
CA SER A 211 -0.40 2.98 -12.46
C SER A 211 -1.18 3.79 -13.48
N ILE A 212 -2.51 3.63 -13.57
CA ILE A 212 -3.35 4.49 -14.41
C ILE A 212 -3.58 5.88 -13.79
N LEU A 213 -3.20 6.05 -12.53
CA LEU A 213 -3.37 7.32 -11.82
C LEU A 213 -2.22 8.26 -12.16
N THR A 214 -2.58 9.45 -12.60
CA THR A 214 -1.66 10.56 -12.84
C THR A 214 -1.76 11.55 -11.70
N ALA A 215 -0.63 11.82 -11.05
CA ALA A 215 -0.53 12.83 -10.02
C ALA A 215 -0.64 14.24 -10.62
N SER A 216 -0.88 15.24 -9.77
CA SER A 216 -1.02 16.65 -10.15
C SER A 216 0.19 17.23 -10.90
N ASP A 217 1.35 16.59 -10.78
CA ASP A 217 2.59 17.00 -11.45
C ASP A 217 2.86 16.24 -12.77
N GLY A 218 1.90 15.42 -13.23
CA GLY A 218 1.96 14.65 -14.46
C GLY A 218 2.62 13.27 -14.33
N ASN A 219 3.22 12.93 -13.18
CA ASN A 219 3.83 11.62 -12.99
C ASN A 219 2.80 10.55 -12.64
N SER A 220 3.02 9.33 -13.11
CA SER A 220 2.17 8.17 -12.77
C SER A 220 2.79 7.33 -11.66
N LEU A 221 1.97 6.56 -10.95
CA LEU A 221 2.45 5.62 -9.94
C LEU A 221 3.10 4.39 -10.57
N ARG A 222 4.09 3.81 -9.88
CA ARG A 222 4.58 2.46 -10.20
C ARG A 222 3.75 1.44 -9.45
N TYR A 223 3.07 0.55 -10.19
CA TYR A 223 2.33 -0.55 -9.56
C TYR A 223 3.27 -1.64 -9.07
N VAL A 224 4.19 -2.11 -9.90
CA VAL A 224 5.26 -3.05 -9.51
C VAL A 224 6.54 -2.66 -10.23
N GLN A 225 7.69 -3.04 -9.70
CA GLN A 225 8.97 -2.91 -10.39
C GLN A 225 9.82 -4.13 -10.12
N CYS A 226 10.30 -4.75 -11.20
CA CYS A 226 11.09 -5.96 -11.14
C CYS A 226 12.56 -5.66 -11.49
N PRO A 227 13.52 -6.47 -11.00
CA PRO A 227 14.93 -6.25 -11.29
C PRO A 227 15.20 -6.29 -12.79
N GLN A 228 16.21 -5.53 -13.24
CA GLN A 228 16.60 -5.48 -14.65
C GLN A 228 17.05 -6.85 -15.20
N ALA A 229 17.72 -7.65 -14.35
CA ALA A 229 18.11 -9.04 -14.63
C ALA A 229 17.41 -9.96 -13.62
N PRO A 230 16.12 -10.30 -13.84
CA PRO A 230 15.27 -10.94 -12.84
C PRO A 230 15.62 -12.41 -12.55
N PHE A 231 16.21 -13.11 -13.52
CA PHE A 231 16.49 -14.54 -13.41
C PHE A 231 17.96 -14.84 -13.67
N LEU A 232 18.50 -15.81 -12.92
CA LEU A 232 19.85 -16.33 -13.12
C LEU A 232 19.94 -17.04 -14.48
N ASN A 233 21.05 -16.84 -15.20
CA ASN A 233 21.33 -17.47 -16.49
C ASN A 233 20.22 -17.28 -17.54
N SER A 234 19.53 -16.13 -17.51
CA SER A 234 18.47 -15.78 -18.44
C SER A 234 18.70 -14.39 -19.04
N THR A 235 18.18 -14.17 -20.24
CA THR A 235 18.13 -12.85 -20.89
C THR A 235 16.74 -12.21 -20.82
N GLU A 236 15.78 -12.88 -20.15
CA GLU A 236 14.44 -12.33 -19.93
C GLU A 236 14.53 -11.02 -19.14
N ASN A 237 13.78 -10.02 -19.59
CA ASN A 237 13.64 -8.71 -18.99
C ASN A 237 12.16 -8.32 -18.99
N ALA A 238 11.81 -7.20 -18.35
CA ALA A 238 10.44 -6.66 -18.34
C ALA A 238 9.37 -7.68 -17.87
N VAL A 239 9.73 -8.63 -17.01
CA VAL A 239 8.89 -9.78 -16.63
C VAL A 239 7.61 -9.42 -15.86
N CYS A 240 7.44 -8.15 -15.52
CA CYS A 240 6.30 -7.62 -14.78
C CYS A 240 5.47 -6.62 -15.58
N GLU A 241 5.78 -6.45 -16.86
CA GLU A 241 4.99 -5.66 -17.82
C GLU A 241 3.81 -6.46 -18.37
#